data_AF-A0A9P5MEM6-F1
#
_entry.id   AF-A0A9P5MEM6-F1
#
_cell.length_a   1.000
_cell.length_b   1.000
_cell.length_c   1.000
_cell.angle_alpha   90.00
_cell.angle_beta   90.00
_cell.angle_gamma   90.00
#
_symmetry.space_group_name_H-M   'P 1'
#
loop_
_entity.id
_entity.type
_entity.pdbx_description
1 polymer ?
#
loop_
_entity_poly.entity_id
_entity_poly.type
_entity_poly.pdbx_seq_one_letter_code
_entity_poly.pdbx_strand_id
1 'polypeptide(L)'
;YIYIFTDNTGAIQRIFEGTPGLAQRCSLQFRNNMLKVLDDHPQLRLTIEWVPGHHDIKGNDKADRLAKDGCDLAPTTPGWPSIALSRETGSITGWPQNGAPGPTSLRQTNFRPQLTPTFRLRNYNCTTFSRLNQMWTGHAHTGSHYGRFVPSEPTECPCGHYLQTRQHILQDCPDCDRFRHLLGEDEEDRSMEELLGTRKGVARLAEFIEVTDAFAK
;
A
#
# COMPACT_ATOMS: atom_id res chain seq x y z
N TYR A 1 -14.45 7.29 39.47
CA TYR A 1 -13.20 7.05 38.73
C TYR A 1 -13.43 5.91 37.76
N ILE A 2 -12.98 6.06 36.51
CA ILE A 2 -13.09 5.05 35.46
C ILE A 2 -11.68 4.76 34.92
N TYR A 3 -11.34 3.48 34.79
CA TYR A 3 -10.10 3.04 34.16
C TYR A 3 -10.44 2.24 32.90
N ILE A 4 -9.81 2.59 31.79
CA ILE A 4 -9.93 1.90 30.51
C ILE A 4 -8.52 1.43 30.13
N PHE A 5 -8.39 0.13 29.86
CA PHE A 5 -7.12 -0.47 29.44
C PHE A 5 -7.26 -0.99 28.01
N THR A 6 -6.22 -0.81 27.19
CA THR A 6 -6.17 -1.36 25.83
C THR A 6 -4.73 -1.62 25.40
N ASP A 7 -4.51 -2.67 24.62
CA ASP A 7 -3.22 -2.96 23.99
C ASP A 7 -3.02 -2.27 22.63
N ASN A 8 -4.05 -1.60 22.12
CA ASN A 8 -4.00 -0.94 20.83
C ASN A 8 -3.48 0.49 20.95
N THR A 9 -2.15 0.65 20.85
CA THR A 9 -1.48 1.95 20.87
C THR A 9 -2.04 2.91 19.82
N GLY A 10 -2.40 2.42 18.64
CA GLY A 10 -2.98 3.25 17.57
C GLY A 10 -4.38 3.78 17.89
N ALA A 11 -5.18 3.04 18.65
CA ALA A 11 -6.48 3.49 19.13
C ALA A 11 -6.33 4.61 20.19
N ILE A 12 -5.39 4.46 21.12
CA ILE A 12 -5.07 5.49 22.12
C ILE A 12 -4.65 6.79 21.43
N GLN A 13 -3.64 6.73 20.55
CA GLN A 13 -3.14 7.90 19.82
C GLN A 13 -4.26 8.61 19.05
N ARG A 14 -5.09 7.87 18.32
CA ARG A 14 -6.18 8.44 17.50
C ARG A 14 -7.27 9.13 18.30
N ILE A 15 -7.65 8.59 19.47
CA ILE A 15 -8.67 9.23 20.31
C ILE A 15 -8.20 10.62 20.77
N PHE A 16 -6.90 10.81 21.00
CA PHE A 16 -6.34 12.09 21.41
C PHE A 16 -6.01 13.03 20.22
N GLU A 17 -5.40 12.50 19.15
CA GLU A 17 -4.89 13.30 18.04
C GLU A 17 -5.94 13.58 16.96
N GLY A 18 -6.99 12.77 16.84
CA GLY A 18 -8.05 12.93 15.84
C GLY A 18 -7.61 12.71 14.39
N THR A 19 -6.48 12.02 14.18
CA THR A 19 -5.87 11.82 12.86
C THR A 19 -6.80 11.07 11.88
N PRO A 20 -6.90 11.51 10.60
CA PRO A 20 -7.71 10.83 9.59
C PRO A 20 -7.33 9.35 9.40
N GLY A 21 -8.32 8.47 9.22
CA GLY A 21 -8.07 7.05 8.96
C GLY A 21 -9.30 6.14 9.06
N LEU A 22 -9.11 4.84 8.79
CA LEU A 22 -10.16 3.81 8.68
C LEU A 22 -11.03 3.64 9.94
N ALA A 23 -10.58 4.12 11.11
CA ALA A 23 -11.31 4.08 12.39
C ALA A 23 -11.62 5.48 12.96
N GLN A 24 -11.52 6.54 12.15
CA GLN A 24 -11.71 7.92 12.61
C GLN A 24 -13.11 8.14 13.17
N ARG A 25 -14.15 7.62 12.51
CA ARG A 25 -15.54 7.74 12.97
C ARG A 25 -15.73 7.16 14.38
N CYS A 26 -15.21 5.96 14.64
CA CYS A 26 -15.29 5.32 15.95
C CYS A 26 -14.53 6.13 17.02
N SER A 27 -13.35 6.65 16.66
CA SER A 27 -12.53 7.47 17.56
C SER A 27 -13.24 8.79 17.92
N LEU A 28 -13.86 9.46 16.95
CA LEU A 28 -14.65 10.66 17.16
C LEU A 28 -15.90 10.39 18.01
N GLN A 29 -16.61 9.30 17.74
CA GLN A 29 -17.79 8.92 18.50
C GLN A 29 -17.45 8.61 19.97
N PHE A 30 -16.37 7.85 20.20
CA PHE A 30 -15.86 7.60 21.54
C PHE A 30 -15.52 8.91 22.25
N ARG A 31 -14.76 9.80 21.60
CA ARG A 31 -14.36 11.10 22.15
C ARG A 31 -15.58 11.96 22.50
N ASN A 32 -16.53 12.11 21.59
CA ASN A 32 -17.73 12.92 21.82
C ASN A 32 -18.56 12.39 23.00
N ASN A 33 -18.75 11.07 23.08
CA ASN A 33 -19.48 10.46 24.19
C ASN A 33 -18.73 10.63 25.51
N MET A 34 -17.41 10.45 25.51
CA MET A 34 -16.57 10.59 26.70
C MET A 34 -16.57 12.03 27.21
N LEU A 35 -16.39 13.02 26.32
CA LEU A 35 -16.45 14.43 26.69
C LEU A 35 -17.80 14.79 27.29
N LYS A 36 -18.90 14.36 26.68
CA LYS A 36 -20.25 14.57 27.22
C LYS A 36 -20.39 14.00 28.65
N VAL A 37 -19.90 12.79 28.89
CA VAL A 37 -19.96 12.16 30.23
C VAL A 37 -19.11 12.92 31.25
N LEU A 38 -17.94 13.45 30.84
CA LEU A 38 -17.09 14.25 31.72
C LEU A 38 -17.70 15.63 32.00
N ASP A 39 -18.38 16.23 31.03
CA ASP A 39 -19.11 17.50 31.19
C ASP A 39 -20.30 17.33 32.15
N ASP A 40 -21.08 16.26 31.99
CA ASP A 40 -22.23 15.94 32.85
C ASP A 40 -21.81 15.56 34.29
N HIS A 41 -20.57 15.09 34.47
CA HIS A 41 -20.05 14.62 35.76
C HIS A 41 -18.65 15.19 36.05
N PRO A 42 -18.54 16.45 36.51
CA PRO A 42 -17.25 17.14 36.67
C PRO A 42 -16.30 16.53 37.72
N GLN A 43 -16.81 15.69 38.63
CA GLN A 43 -15.98 14.95 39.60
C GLN A 43 -15.50 13.60 39.07
N LEU A 44 -15.99 13.17 37.91
CA LEU A 44 -15.57 11.92 37.30
C LEU A 44 -14.18 12.08 36.73
N ARG A 45 -13.25 11.24 37.19
CA ARG A 45 -11.92 11.11 36.60
C ARG A 45 -11.84 9.84 35.78
N LEU A 46 -11.34 9.95 34.56
CA LEU A 46 -11.18 8.86 33.62
C LEU A 46 -9.71 8.74 33.21
N THR A 47 -9.18 7.53 33.27
CA THR A 47 -7.81 7.21 32.84
C THR A 47 -7.87 6.16 31.73
N ILE A 48 -7.13 6.39 30.65
CA ILE A 48 -6.93 5.41 29.57
C ILE A 48 -5.45 5.01 29.61
N GLU A 49 -5.16 3.74 29.85
CA GLU A 49 -3.80 3.23 29.93
C GLU A 49 -3.55 2.13 28.90
N TRP A 50 -2.33 2.12 28.38
CA TRP A 50 -1.87 1.04 27.52
C TRP A 50 -1.45 -0.16 28.35
N VAL A 51 -1.81 -1.37 27.90
CA VAL A 51 -1.34 -2.64 28.47
C VAL A 51 -0.78 -3.54 27.38
N PRO A 52 0.21 -4.40 27.67
CA PRO A 52 0.73 -5.31 26.66
C PRO A 52 -0.29 -6.40 26.31
N GLY A 53 -0.51 -6.64 25.01
CA GLY A 53 -1.35 -7.72 24.50
C GLY A 53 -0.66 -9.09 24.58
N HIS A 54 -1.40 -10.18 24.73
CA HIS A 54 -0.88 -11.55 24.84
C HIS A 54 0.10 -11.81 26.01
N HIS A 55 -0.09 -11.09 27.12
CA HIS A 55 0.74 -11.22 28.34
C HIS A 55 -0.07 -11.79 29.53
N ASP A 56 -1.04 -12.66 29.28
CA ASP A 56 -1.91 -13.30 30.29
C ASP A 56 -2.69 -12.30 31.18
N ILE A 57 -2.93 -11.09 30.67
CA ILE A 57 -3.77 -10.09 31.34
C ILE A 57 -5.22 -10.51 31.10
N LYS A 58 -5.78 -11.25 32.06
CA LYS A 58 -7.15 -11.82 32.00
C LYS A 58 -8.21 -10.87 31.44
N GLY A 59 -8.15 -9.58 31.80
CA GLY A 59 -9.07 -8.56 31.31
C GLY A 59 -8.91 -8.28 29.81
N ASN A 60 -7.67 -8.08 29.36
CA ASN A 60 -7.34 -7.85 27.95
C ASN A 60 -7.63 -9.10 27.11
N ASP A 61 -7.20 -10.28 27.57
CA ASP A 61 -7.43 -11.53 26.83
C ASP A 61 -8.93 -11.85 26.68
N LYS A 62 -9.73 -11.49 27.69
CA LYS A 62 -11.19 -11.58 27.60
C LYS A 62 -11.76 -10.57 26.60
N ALA A 63 -11.28 -9.33 26.59
CA ALA A 63 -11.70 -8.31 25.63
C ALA A 63 -11.35 -8.73 24.19
N ASP A 64 -10.14 -9.23 23.96
CA ASP A 64 -9.67 -9.75 22.67
C ASP A 64 -10.52 -10.90 22.16
N ARG A 65 -10.82 -11.87 23.02
CA ARG A 65 -11.69 -12.99 22.67
C ARG A 65 -13.09 -12.51 22.29
N LEU A 66 -13.70 -11.64 23.09
CA LEU A 66 -15.02 -11.08 22.79
C LEU A 66 -15.03 -10.26 21.49
N ALA A 67 -13.95 -9.52 21.20
CA ALA A 67 -13.80 -8.78 19.95
C ALA A 67 -13.69 -9.72 18.73
N LYS A 68 -13.00 -10.86 18.88
CA LYS A 68 -12.93 -11.91 17.86
C LYS A 68 -14.30 -12.58 17.65
N ASP A 69 -14.96 -12.99 18.72
CA ASP A 69 -16.30 -13.60 18.65
C ASP A 69 -17.30 -12.64 17.97
N GLY A 70 -17.18 -11.33 18.23
CA GLY A 70 -18.00 -10.30 17.60
C GLY A 70 -17.73 -10.10 16.10
N CYS A 71 -16.58 -10.56 15.58
CA CYS A 71 -16.29 -10.49 14.15
C CYS A 71 -17.12 -11.47 13.33
N ASP A 72 -17.57 -12.57 13.93
CA ASP A 72 -18.39 -13.61 13.29
C ASP A 72 -19.88 -13.23 13.27
N LEU A 73 -20.26 -12.17 14.00
CA LEU A 73 -21.62 -11.65 14.02
C LEU A 73 -21.88 -10.72 12.83
N ALA A 74 -23.09 -10.78 12.30
CA ALA A 74 -23.53 -9.86 11.26
C ALA A 74 -23.42 -8.40 11.77
N PRO A 75 -22.83 -7.48 10.99
CA PRO A 75 -22.60 -6.12 11.44
C PRO A 75 -23.95 -5.42 11.65
N THR A 76 -24.10 -4.77 12.81
CA THR A 76 -25.33 -4.04 13.18
C THR A 76 -25.59 -2.84 12.26
N THR A 77 -24.55 -2.37 11.56
CA THR A 77 -24.62 -1.31 10.54
C THR A 77 -24.18 -1.85 9.18
N PRO A 78 -25.04 -1.83 8.15
CA PRO A 78 -24.66 -2.20 6.79
C PRO A 78 -23.46 -1.38 6.29
N GLY A 79 -22.52 -2.04 5.61
CA GLY A 79 -21.36 -1.39 4.97
C GLY A 79 -20.07 -1.35 5.80
N TRP A 80 -20.06 -1.88 7.03
CA TRP A 80 -18.88 -1.90 7.90
C TRP A 80 -18.57 -3.30 8.43
N PRO A 81 -18.28 -4.28 7.55
CA PRO A 81 -17.82 -5.59 8.01
C PRO A 81 -16.48 -5.47 8.73
N SER A 82 -16.26 -6.30 9.76
CA SER A 82 -14.93 -6.47 10.32
C SER A 82 -13.99 -7.04 9.23
N ILE A 83 -12.68 -6.78 9.32
CA ILE A 83 -11.74 -7.35 8.36
C ILE A 83 -11.77 -8.89 8.36
N ALA A 84 -12.08 -9.49 9.51
CA ALA A 84 -12.26 -10.93 9.67
C ALA A 84 -13.51 -11.41 8.91
N LEU A 85 -14.65 -10.73 9.08
CA LEU A 85 -15.86 -11.03 8.31
C LEU A 85 -15.65 -10.81 6.81
N SER A 86 -14.93 -9.77 6.39
CA SER A 86 -14.58 -9.54 4.98
C SER A 86 -13.66 -10.62 4.40
N ARG A 87 -12.81 -11.24 5.23
CA ARG A 87 -11.97 -12.39 4.84
C ARG A 87 -12.82 -13.66 4.71
N GLU A 88 -13.71 -13.90 5.67
CA GLU A 88 -14.59 -15.07 5.71
C GLU A 88 -15.62 -15.07 4.58
N THR A 89 -16.29 -13.93 4.37
CA THR A 89 -17.27 -13.73 3.27
C THR A 89 -16.62 -13.66 1.89
N GLY A 90 -15.30 -13.75 1.81
CA GLY A 90 -14.56 -13.72 0.55
C GLY A 90 -14.58 -12.37 -0.18
N SER A 91 -15.03 -11.29 0.46
CA SER A 91 -14.98 -9.94 -0.13
C SER A 91 -13.54 -9.46 -0.38
N ILE A 92 -12.58 -9.96 0.40
CA ILE A 92 -11.14 -9.71 0.18
C ILE A 92 -10.52 -10.69 -0.82
N THR A 93 -11.08 -11.89 -0.98
CA THR A 93 -10.63 -12.87 -1.99
C THR A 93 -11.26 -12.64 -3.36
N GLY A 94 -12.33 -11.83 -3.43
CA GLY A 94 -13.00 -11.36 -4.64
C GLY A 94 -12.21 -10.26 -5.37
N TRP A 95 -10.88 -10.36 -5.43
CA TRP A 95 -10.16 -9.68 -6.50
C TRP A 95 -10.74 -10.20 -7.82
N PRO A 96 -11.24 -9.34 -8.70
CA PRO A 96 -11.84 -9.81 -9.93
C PRO A 96 -10.73 -10.51 -10.72
N GLN A 97 -10.83 -11.84 -10.83
CA GLN A 97 -9.93 -12.64 -11.67
C GLN A 97 -9.93 -12.14 -13.12
N ASN A 98 -10.92 -11.33 -13.51
CA ASN A 98 -11.08 -10.71 -14.81
C ASN A 98 -11.63 -9.27 -14.70
N GLY A 99 -10.97 -8.38 -13.95
CA GLY A 99 -11.29 -6.95 -14.05
C GLY A 99 -11.12 -6.48 -15.49
N ALA A 100 -12.24 -6.23 -16.19
CA ALA A 100 -12.25 -5.76 -17.58
C ALA A 100 -11.35 -4.50 -17.69
N PRO A 101 -10.51 -4.42 -18.74
CA PRO A 101 -9.51 -3.39 -18.75
C PRO A 101 -10.15 -2.02 -18.97
N GLY A 102 -10.21 -1.21 -17.91
CA GLY A 102 -10.35 0.23 -18.08
C GLY A 102 -9.10 0.77 -18.80
N PRO A 103 -9.16 1.95 -19.45
CA PRO A 103 -8.01 2.54 -20.15
C PRO A 103 -6.80 2.84 -19.25
N THR A 104 -6.96 2.65 -17.94
CA THR A 104 -5.95 2.85 -16.90
C THR A 104 -5.66 1.59 -16.08
N SER A 105 -6.34 0.48 -16.41
CA SER A 105 -5.98 -0.81 -15.84
C SER A 105 -4.65 -1.24 -16.46
N LEU A 106 -3.68 -1.45 -15.59
CA LEU A 106 -2.52 -2.25 -15.90
C LEU A 106 -3.05 -3.52 -16.59
N ARG A 107 -2.59 -3.82 -17.81
CA ARG A 107 -2.61 -5.22 -18.29
C ARG A 107 -2.13 -6.03 -17.10
N GLN A 108 -3.01 -6.85 -16.55
CA GLN A 108 -2.82 -7.54 -15.28
C GLN A 108 -1.56 -8.40 -15.41
N THR A 109 -0.42 -7.78 -15.11
CA THR A 109 0.84 -8.46 -14.93
C THR A 109 0.62 -9.49 -13.83
N ASN A 110 1.16 -10.70 -14.03
CA ASN A 110 0.97 -11.96 -13.29
C ASN A 110 1.25 -11.93 -11.77
N PHE A 111 1.01 -10.82 -11.08
CA PHE A 111 1.26 -10.65 -9.67
C PHE A 111 0.05 -11.15 -8.89
N ARG A 112 0.08 -12.44 -8.58
CA ARG A 112 -0.78 -12.98 -7.53
C ARG A 112 -0.33 -12.36 -6.22
N PRO A 113 -1.22 -11.73 -5.43
CA PRO A 113 -0.87 -11.30 -4.08
C PRO A 113 -0.35 -12.52 -3.30
N GLN A 114 0.87 -12.43 -2.80
CA GLN A 114 1.50 -13.47 -1.98
C GLN A 114 1.68 -12.95 -0.56
N LEU A 115 1.34 -13.78 0.43
CA LEU A 115 1.56 -13.47 1.84
C LEU A 115 3.04 -13.57 2.24
N THR A 116 3.88 -14.12 1.35
CA THR A 116 5.32 -14.20 1.53
C THR A 116 6.01 -13.05 0.82
N PRO A 117 7.10 -12.51 1.40
CA PRO A 117 7.95 -11.53 0.72
C PRO A 117 8.38 -12.04 -0.65
N THR A 118 8.02 -11.31 -1.70
CA THR A 118 8.33 -11.68 -3.08
C THR A 118 9.84 -11.71 -3.30
N PHE A 119 10.31 -12.45 -4.31
CA PHE A 119 11.73 -12.49 -4.69
C PHE A 119 12.34 -11.08 -4.84
N ARG A 120 11.54 -10.11 -5.31
CA ARG A 120 11.96 -8.71 -5.49
C ARG A 120 12.28 -8.02 -4.18
N LEU A 121 11.49 -8.28 -3.13
CA LEU A 121 11.69 -7.66 -1.82
C LEU A 121 12.94 -8.21 -1.12
N ARG A 122 13.31 -9.48 -1.40
CA ARG A 122 14.41 -10.16 -0.70
C ARG A 122 15.79 -9.90 -1.28
N ASN A 123 15.90 -9.59 -2.57
CA ASN A 123 17.18 -9.62 -3.29
C ASN A 123 17.69 -8.24 -3.74
N TYR A 124 16.91 -7.18 -3.58
CA TYR A 124 17.30 -5.83 -3.98
C TYR A 124 17.25 -4.87 -2.80
N ASN A 125 18.12 -3.87 -2.82
CA ASN A 125 18.05 -2.77 -1.85
C ASN A 125 16.74 -1.98 -2.00
N CYS A 126 16.39 -1.19 -0.99
CA CYS A 126 15.12 -0.45 -0.97
C CYS A 126 14.94 0.50 -2.16
N THR A 127 16.02 1.10 -2.67
CA THR A 127 15.98 2.04 -3.80
C THR A 127 15.63 1.33 -5.10
N THR A 128 16.37 0.28 -5.45
CA THR A 128 16.11 -0.55 -6.63
C THR A 128 14.73 -1.19 -6.54
N PHE A 129 14.36 -1.72 -5.37
CA PHE A 129 13.03 -2.29 -5.14
C PHE A 129 11.91 -1.25 -5.35
N SER A 130 12.07 -0.03 -4.84
CA SER A 130 11.10 1.05 -5.04
C SER A 130 10.91 1.35 -6.53
N ARG A 131 12.02 1.54 -7.27
CA ARG A 131 11.98 1.84 -8.71
C ARG A 131 11.39 0.70 -9.54
N LEU A 132 11.67 -0.56 -9.18
CA LEU A 132 11.03 -1.72 -9.80
C LEU A 132 9.50 -1.69 -9.61
N ASN A 133 9.01 -1.33 -8.41
CA ASN A 133 7.58 -1.21 -8.15
C ASN A 133 6.95 -0.02 -8.88
N GLN A 134 7.64 1.11 -8.93
CA GLN A 134 7.22 2.28 -9.70
C GLN A 134 7.06 1.93 -11.18
N MET A 135 8.04 1.23 -11.75
CA MET A 135 7.99 0.74 -13.13
C MET A 135 6.82 -0.19 -13.39
N TRP A 136 6.61 -1.10 -12.45
CA TRP A 136 5.57 -2.09 -12.53
C TRP A 136 4.16 -1.48 -12.46
N THR A 137 3.94 -0.59 -11.50
CA THR A 137 2.65 0.09 -11.29
C THR A 137 2.41 1.23 -12.27
N GLY A 138 3.43 1.71 -12.98
CA GLY A 138 3.35 2.90 -13.83
C GLY A 138 3.28 4.21 -13.03
N HIS A 139 3.49 4.16 -11.72
CA HIS A 139 3.64 5.31 -10.84
C HIS A 139 5.13 5.65 -10.67
N ALA A 140 5.83 5.79 -11.80
CA ALA A 140 7.24 6.14 -11.84
C ALA A 140 7.44 7.62 -12.14
N HIS A 141 8.64 8.12 -11.85
CA HIS A 141 9.09 9.43 -12.27
C HIS A 141 9.32 9.44 -13.80
N THR A 142 8.22 9.47 -14.54
CA THR A 142 8.20 9.60 -16.00
C THR A 142 7.26 10.70 -16.42
N GLY A 143 7.55 11.31 -17.57
CA GLY A 143 6.69 12.33 -18.15
C GLY A 143 5.24 11.89 -18.36
N SER A 144 5.00 10.63 -18.73
CA SER A 144 3.64 10.08 -18.84
C SER A 144 2.89 10.05 -17.50
N HIS A 145 3.59 9.85 -16.39
CA HIS A 145 3.01 9.89 -15.04
C HIS A 145 2.77 11.35 -14.61
N TYR A 146 3.75 12.22 -14.81
CA TYR A 146 3.67 13.63 -14.49
C TYR A 146 2.53 14.35 -15.21
N GLY A 147 2.38 14.14 -16.52
CA GLY A 147 1.28 14.75 -17.28
C GLY A 147 -0.11 14.37 -16.77
N ARG A 148 -0.24 13.27 -16.02
CA ARG A 148 -1.52 12.82 -15.45
C ARG A 148 -1.72 13.20 -13.99
N PHE A 149 -0.66 13.20 -13.19
CA PHE A 149 -0.76 13.29 -11.73
C PHE A 149 0.01 14.45 -11.10
N VAL A 150 1.00 15.02 -11.81
CA VAL A 150 1.84 16.11 -11.32
C VAL A 150 2.07 17.15 -12.44
N PRO A 151 1.05 17.96 -12.79
CA PRO A 151 1.12 18.85 -13.96
C PRO A 151 2.22 19.93 -13.91
N SER A 152 2.82 20.15 -12.74
CA SER A 152 3.94 21.09 -12.56
C SER A 152 5.29 20.51 -13.02
N GLU A 153 5.41 19.20 -13.18
CA GLU A 153 6.65 18.53 -13.59
C GLU A 153 6.71 18.38 -15.13
N PRO A 154 7.90 18.42 -15.74
CA PRO A 154 8.05 18.31 -17.17
C PRO A 154 7.66 16.92 -17.69
N THR A 155 7.00 16.87 -18.84
CA THR A 155 6.62 15.60 -19.49
C THR A 155 7.65 15.11 -20.51
N GLU A 156 8.54 15.99 -20.95
CA GLU A 156 9.59 15.70 -21.93
C GLU A 156 10.71 14.87 -21.30
N CYS A 157 11.37 14.05 -22.10
CA CYS A 157 12.55 13.32 -21.69
C CYS A 157 13.79 14.21 -21.79
N PRO A 158 14.76 14.12 -20.87
CA PRO A 158 16.03 14.86 -20.96
C PRO A 158 16.78 14.66 -22.29
N CYS A 159 16.58 13.53 -22.96
CA CYS A 159 17.15 13.24 -24.28
C CYS A 159 16.55 14.09 -25.42
N GLY A 160 15.54 14.92 -25.13
CA GLY A 160 14.81 15.76 -26.11
C GLY A 160 13.55 15.11 -26.69
N HIS A 161 13.17 13.91 -26.25
CA HIS A 161 11.92 13.29 -26.69
C HIS A 161 10.69 13.97 -26.05
N TYR A 162 9.68 14.28 -26.84
CA TYR A 162 8.51 15.08 -26.43
C TYR A 162 7.70 14.50 -25.25
N LEU A 163 7.75 13.17 -25.07
CA LEU A 163 7.08 12.50 -23.96
C LEU A 163 7.94 11.36 -23.41
N GLN A 164 8.34 11.46 -22.15
CA GLN A 164 9.06 10.39 -21.48
C GLN A 164 8.09 9.30 -21.01
N THR A 165 8.10 8.17 -21.72
CA THR A 165 7.35 6.96 -21.35
C THR A 165 8.30 5.88 -20.86
N ARG A 166 7.76 4.86 -20.17
CA ARG A 166 8.52 3.66 -19.80
C ARG A 166 9.07 2.94 -21.03
N GLN A 167 8.25 2.82 -22.07
CA GLN A 167 8.67 2.20 -23.33
C GLN A 167 9.83 2.98 -23.97
N HIS A 168 9.71 4.31 -24.03
CA HIS A 168 10.79 5.16 -24.54
C HIS A 168 12.10 4.92 -23.77
N ILE A 169 12.08 4.94 -22.43
CA ILE A 169 13.30 4.70 -21.62
C ILE A 169 13.90 3.31 -21.92
N LEU A 170 13.08 2.27 -22.02
CA LEU A 170 13.55 0.89 -22.18
C LEU A 170 13.98 0.55 -23.62
N GLN A 171 13.36 1.15 -24.64
CA GLN A 171 13.50 0.72 -26.04
C GLN A 171 14.20 1.78 -26.91
N ASP A 172 13.94 3.06 -26.69
CA ASP A 172 14.25 4.11 -27.68
C ASP A 172 15.21 5.20 -27.18
N CYS A 173 15.29 5.42 -25.87
CA CYS A 173 15.94 6.59 -25.29
C CYS A 173 17.45 6.63 -25.58
N PRO A 174 17.95 7.62 -26.33
CA PRO A 174 19.38 7.72 -26.66
C PRO A 174 20.29 7.78 -25.43
N ASP A 175 19.85 8.45 -24.36
CA ASP A 175 20.63 8.55 -23.11
C ASP A 175 20.82 7.19 -22.42
N CYS A 176 19.91 6.24 -22.67
CA CYS A 176 19.96 4.88 -22.12
C CYS A 176 20.61 3.87 -23.08
N ASP A 177 20.97 4.27 -24.30
CA ASP A 177 21.41 3.37 -25.38
C ASP A 177 22.60 2.49 -24.98
N ARG A 178 23.60 3.13 -24.35
CA ARG A 178 24.82 2.45 -23.87
C ARG A 178 24.53 1.27 -22.95
N PHE A 179 23.46 1.32 -22.17
CA PHE A 179 23.11 0.32 -21.17
C PHE A 179 21.95 -0.58 -21.60
N ARG A 180 21.35 -0.35 -22.77
CA ARG A 180 20.18 -1.10 -23.23
C ARG A 180 20.45 -2.59 -23.41
N HIS A 181 21.70 -2.96 -23.70
CA HIS A 181 22.13 -4.36 -23.78
C HIS A 181 21.83 -5.16 -22.49
N LEU A 182 21.79 -4.51 -21.32
CA LEU A 182 21.42 -5.15 -20.05
C LEU A 182 19.97 -5.64 -20.03
N LEU A 183 19.08 -4.99 -20.78
CA LEU A 183 17.66 -5.36 -20.87
C LEU A 183 17.45 -6.57 -21.79
N GLY A 184 18.45 -6.97 -22.58
CA GLY A 184 18.40 -8.09 -23.52
C GLY A 184 18.68 -7.67 -24.97
N GLU A 185 18.85 -8.67 -25.83
CA GLU A 185 19.34 -8.49 -27.19
C GLU A 185 18.25 -8.01 -28.15
N ASP A 186 17.04 -8.55 -28.00
CA ASP A 186 15.92 -8.29 -28.89
C ASP A 186 14.81 -7.45 -28.25
N GLU A 187 13.88 -6.94 -29.06
CA GLU A 187 12.74 -6.15 -28.57
C GLU A 187 11.80 -6.94 -27.66
N GLU A 188 11.62 -8.25 -27.91
CA GLU A 188 10.79 -9.13 -27.09
C GLU A 188 11.33 -9.23 -25.66
N ASP A 189 12.66 -9.30 -25.52
CA ASP A 189 13.36 -9.33 -24.26
C ASP A 189 13.16 -8.04 -23.44
N ARG A 190 13.01 -6.92 -24.15
CA ARG A 190 12.79 -5.58 -23.60
C ARG A 190 11.31 -5.24 -23.45
N SER A 191 10.42 -6.19 -23.72
CA SER A 191 8.99 -6.01 -23.52
C SER A 191 8.68 -5.83 -22.04
N MET A 192 7.62 -5.07 -21.75
CA MET A 192 7.15 -4.91 -20.37
C MET A 192 6.72 -6.25 -19.79
N GLU A 193 6.12 -7.11 -20.61
CA GLU A 193 5.73 -8.47 -20.26
C GLU A 193 6.92 -9.32 -19.80
N GLU A 194 8.06 -9.27 -20.50
CA GLU A 194 9.27 -10.04 -20.12
C GLU A 194 9.98 -9.41 -18.91
N LEU A 195 10.31 -8.13 -18.99
CA LEU A 195 11.08 -7.40 -17.95
C LEU A 195 10.35 -7.38 -16.60
N LEU A 196 9.02 -7.34 -16.60
CA LEU A 196 8.22 -7.32 -15.38
C LEU A 196 7.56 -8.66 -15.06
N GLY A 197 7.52 -9.61 -15.99
CA GLY A 197 6.83 -10.90 -15.83
C GLY A 197 7.74 -12.02 -15.36
N THR A 198 9.03 -11.99 -15.68
CA THR A 198 9.96 -13.10 -15.38
C THR A 198 11.02 -12.72 -14.35
N ARG A 199 11.60 -13.72 -13.67
CA ARG A 199 12.72 -13.48 -12.73
C ARG A 199 13.96 -12.96 -13.46
N LYS A 200 14.23 -13.48 -14.66
CA LYS A 200 15.36 -13.06 -15.51
C LYS A 200 15.16 -11.61 -15.96
N GLY A 201 13.98 -11.26 -16.45
CA GLY A 201 13.61 -9.90 -16.82
C GLY A 201 13.75 -8.90 -15.67
N VAL A 202 13.25 -9.26 -14.48
CA VAL A 202 13.37 -8.39 -13.30
C VAL A 202 14.82 -8.18 -12.89
N ALA A 203 15.66 -9.20 -12.97
CA ALA A 203 17.08 -9.07 -12.67
C ALA A 203 17.80 -8.12 -13.65
N ARG A 204 17.53 -8.29 -14.96
CA ARG A 204 18.01 -7.39 -16.01
C ARG A 204 17.57 -5.94 -15.79
N LEU A 205 16.29 -5.74 -15.48
CA LEU A 205 15.74 -4.41 -15.21
C LEU A 205 16.35 -3.79 -13.94
N ALA A 206 16.58 -4.58 -12.90
CA ALA A 206 17.21 -4.10 -11.68
C ALA A 206 18.63 -3.57 -11.95
N GLU A 207 19.44 -4.35 -12.68
CA GLU A 207 20.80 -3.96 -13.07
C GLU A 207 20.79 -2.70 -13.93
N PHE A 208 19.88 -2.63 -14.91
CA PHE A 208 19.70 -1.43 -15.74
C PHE A 208 19.35 -0.19 -14.90
N ILE A 209 18.43 -0.30 -13.95
CA ILE A 209 18.04 0.81 -13.06
C ILE A 209 19.20 1.27 -12.19
N GLU A 210 20.04 0.34 -11.72
CA GLU A 210 21.18 0.65 -10.86
C GLU A 210 22.27 1.42 -11.60
N VAL A 211 22.49 1.15 -12.89
CA VAL A 211 23.53 1.83 -13.68
C VAL A 211 23.06 3.11 -14.38
N THR A 212 21.77 3.21 -14.74
CA THR A 212 21.22 4.35 -15.49
C THR A 212 20.58 5.42 -14.61
N ASP A 213 20.32 5.10 -13.34
CA ASP A 213 19.48 5.91 -12.46
C ASP A 213 18.07 6.16 -13.02
N ALA A 214 17.61 5.31 -13.97
CA ALA A 214 16.30 5.44 -14.56
C ALA A 214 15.19 5.41 -13.48
N PHE A 215 14.16 6.23 -13.69
CA PHE A 215 13.02 6.39 -12.78
C PHE A 215 13.38 6.99 -11.40
N ALA A 216 14.58 7.54 -11.26
CA ALA A 216 14.88 8.48 -10.18
C ALA A 216 14.11 9.80 -10.36
N LYS A 217 14.00 10.57 -9.27
CA LYS A 217 13.56 11.96 -9.33
C LYS A 217 14.77 12.87 -9.51
#